data_AF-A0A1I2SP31-F1
#
_entry.id   AF-A0A1I2SP31-F1
#
_cell.length_a   1.000
_cell.length_b   1.000
_cell.length_c   1.000
_cell.angle_alpha   90.00
_cell.angle_beta   90.00
_cell.angle_gamma   90.00
#
_symmetry.space_group_name_H-M   'P 1'
#
loop_
_entity.id
_entity.type
_entity.pdbx_description
1 polymer ?
#
loop_
_entity_poly.entity_id
_entity_poly.type
_entity_poly.pdbx_seq_one_letter_code
_entity_poly.pdbx_strand_id
1 'polypeptide(L)'
;MQLCPYYRIQNVGSKNYVEVRGRATADASVANADKFTKPGTVLLIGTEASSGAADGAMRLTNLRSQGLDVIGDGIDSKPVPSEYTASGNGLTADLLSYAQTYVLPEAQGENLWNAYNSYMAFAHTMFNMATGFADAEVKPFVDNEADKVIYQNLMDDFNKNYLPKIKLDIYLVPAGAANTYYVRSQFPSLKPIKDFYTANKAEMDRVVCPAVRKFMEAHGQDSGEGIEPDEIPLLQKLGYTFPEKYKTNDIGDPSYHVWYISYGTIMSDEELMFYWVKMNIYKLYNSARVKGALGSLLGGDKVSMLDAFANKYFNEIHYNVPYFLIAGSYKNDAGQRSFVAGNDFGFANDGSQSEFNDLQNAGDYGKWVLETIDETNYFTVKPNTNAAKNGMYYASTYLDFPFEVKGENVNAVYTVTADGIQSKNETDGSTTKYVEFEKASGIIPAATAAVIEFKSSAVDNTLSLVPSVDGTRAGVGYNSTDLVQGTFLGGNKGDLNKKWGTGVNADSKLYLWGYNKSDTKNPYGFYLYSNETIPTNKPFIQTAATSGAKIYFMIGGETTGINGIETGATISDNAPRYNLNGQRVGKDYKGVVIVEGKKIIQK
;
A
#
# COMPACT_ATOMS: atom_id res chain seq x y z
N MET A 1 -4.60 26.37 13.23
CA MET A 1 -5.02 25.15 13.95
C MET A 1 -4.84 24.01 12.97
N GLN A 2 -3.78 23.22 13.11
CA GLN A 2 -3.50 22.13 12.17
C GLN A 2 -4.45 20.99 12.52
N LEU A 3 -5.38 20.67 11.61
CA LEU A 3 -6.32 19.56 11.76
C LEU A 3 -5.51 18.26 11.93
N CYS A 4 -5.95 17.38 12.82
CA CYS A 4 -5.42 16.01 12.90
C CYS A 4 -5.58 15.36 11.50
N PRO A 5 -4.51 14.90 10.84
CA PRO A 5 -4.56 14.30 9.52
C PRO A 5 -4.98 12.82 9.60
N TYR A 6 -5.23 12.29 10.80
CA TYR A 6 -5.65 10.92 11.03
C TYR A 6 -7.17 10.84 11.17
N TYR A 7 -7.77 10.06 10.29
CA TYR A 7 -9.22 9.89 10.19
C TYR A 7 -9.60 8.43 10.15
N ARG A 8 -10.85 8.16 10.55
CA ARG A 8 -11.60 6.99 10.08
C ARG A 8 -12.56 7.42 8.99
N ILE A 9 -12.78 6.54 8.03
CA ILE A 9 -13.73 6.76 6.94
C ILE A 9 -14.94 5.87 7.19
N GLN A 10 -16.11 6.47 7.38
CA GLN A 10 -17.38 5.77 7.50
C GLN A 10 -18.22 5.97 6.23
N ASN A 11 -18.87 4.93 5.73
CA ASN A 11 -19.90 5.10 4.71
C ASN A 11 -21.22 5.56 5.36
N VAL A 12 -21.88 6.57 4.78
CA VAL A 12 -23.14 7.10 5.35
C VAL A 12 -24.27 6.09 5.22
N GLY A 13 -24.37 5.36 4.11
CA GLY A 13 -25.42 4.38 3.85
C GLY A 13 -25.29 3.13 4.72
N SER A 14 -24.14 2.45 4.67
CA SER A 14 -23.94 1.18 5.40
C SER A 14 -23.62 1.37 6.89
N LYS A 15 -23.16 2.55 7.31
CA LYS A 15 -22.60 2.84 8.65
C LYS A 15 -21.34 2.04 9.01
N ASN A 16 -20.79 1.29 8.05
CA ASN A 16 -19.54 0.57 8.20
C ASN A 16 -18.34 1.46 7.88
N TYR A 17 -17.17 1.02 8.32
CA TYR A 17 -15.90 1.69 8.21
C TYR A 17 -15.01 1.03 7.17
N VAL A 18 -14.14 1.85 6.58
CA VAL A 18 -13.10 1.38 5.66
C VAL A 18 -11.96 0.73 6.44
N GLU A 19 -11.47 -0.40 5.95
CA GLU A 19 -10.25 -1.06 6.44
C GLU A 19 -9.31 -1.36 5.28
N VAL A 20 -8.10 -0.79 5.34
CA VAL A 20 -6.99 -1.16 4.45
C VAL A 20 -6.38 -2.48 4.90
N ARG A 21 -6.38 -3.45 4.00
CA ARG A 21 -5.87 -4.82 4.23
C ARG A 21 -4.62 -5.14 3.40
N GLY A 22 -4.29 -4.31 2.42
CA GLY A 22 -3.22 -4.56 1.47
C GLY A 22 -2.87 -3.34 0.63
N ARG A 23 -1.83 -3.47 -0.21
CA ARG A 23 -1.36 -2.41 -1.12
C ARG A 23 -2.44 -1.94 -2.11
N ALA A 24 -3.35 -2.83 -2.47
CA ALA A 24 -4.47 -2.56 -3.37
C ALA A 24 -5.78 -3.20 -2.86
N THR A 25 -5.86 -3.52 -1.57
CA THR A 25 -7.03 -4.18 -0.98
C THR A 25 -7.51 -3.40 0.23
N ALA A 26 -8.77 -2.99 0.16
CA ALA A 26 -9.54 -2.45 1.27
C ALA A 26 -11.01 -2.84 1.04
N ASP A 27 -11.81 -2.78 2.09
CA ASP A 27 -13.27 -2.85 1.97
C ASP A 27 -13.93 -1.88 2.97
N ALA A 28 -15.24 -1.68 2.82
CA ALA A 28 -16.07 -0.86 3.70
C ALA A 28 -16.94 -1.77 4.59
N SER A 29 -16.38 -2.88 5.09
CA SER A 29 -17.13 -3.90 5.84
C SER A 29 -17.07 -3.76 7.37
N VAL A 30 -16.19 -2.89 7.89
CA VAL A 30 -15.90 -2.90 9.33
C VAL A 30 -17.06 -2.32 10.14
N ALA A 31 -17.62 -3.14 11.02
CA ALA A 31 -18.66 -2.69 11.94
C ALA A 31 -18.14 -1.65 12.93
N ASN A 32 -19.02 -0.79 13.42
CA ASN A 32 -18.67 0.28 14.37
C ASN A 32 -17.96 -0.23 15.65
N ALA A 33 -18.29 -1.43 16.12
CA ALA A 33 -17.66 -2.02 17.31
C ALA A 33 -16.19 -2.42 17.07
N ASP A 34 -15.84 -2.77 15.82
CA ASP A 34 -14.52 -3.30 15.47
C ASP A 34 -13.53 -2.21 15.02
N LYS A 35 -14.02 -0.99 14.73
CA LYS A 35 -13.20 0.13 14.24
C LYS A 35 -12.07 0.54 15.20
N PHE A 36 -12.23 0.25 16.49
CA PHE A 36 -11.26 0.64 17.51
C PHE A 36 -10.05 -0.30 17.56
N THR A 37 -10.19 -1.54 17.08
CA THR A 37 -9.14 -2.58 17.20
C THR A 37 -8.54 -3.00 15.87
N LYS A 38 -9.16 -2.60 14.76
CA LYS A 38 -8.67 -2.84 13.40
C LYS A 38 -7.78 -1.69 12.92
N PRO A 39 -6.46 -1.89 12.85
CA PRO A 39 -5.51 -0.81 12.59
C PRO A 39 -5.57 -0.29 11.15
N GLY A 40 -6.05 -1.11 10.19
CA GLY A 40 -6.35 -0.67 8.83
C GLY A 40 -7.48 0.37 8.72
N THR A 41 -8.17 0.68 9.82
CA THR A 41 -9.21 1.73 9.86
C THR A 41 -8.65 3.12 10.17
N VAL A 42 -7.39 3.22 10.57
CA VAL A 42 -6.72 4.50 10.81
C VAL A 42 -6.03 4.92 9.52
N LEU A 43 -6.42 6.08 8.98
CA LEU A 43 -5.89 6.59 7.72
C LEU A 43 -5.29 7.99 7.92
N LEU A 44 -4.07 8.16 7.44
CA LEU A 44 -3.48 9.47 7.22
C LEU A 44 -4.01 10.02 5.90
N ILE A 45 -4.68 11.17 5.95
CA ILE A 45 -5.26 11.85 4.79
C ILE A 45 -4.61 13.22 4.64
N GLY A 46 -3.85 13.38 3.55
CA GLY A 46 -3.31 14.66 3.11
C GLY A 46 -4.21 15.27 2.05
N THR A 47 -4.57 16.55 2.22
CA THR A 47 -5.37 17.27 1.23
C THR A 47 -4.77 18.64 0.93
N GLU A 48 -5.06 19.14 -0.26
CA GLU A 48 -4.81 20.54 -0.61
C GLU A 48 -6.04 21.15 -1.28
N ALA A 49 -6.13 22.47 -1.20
CA ALA A 49 -7.18 23.19 -1.92
C ALA A 49 -6.98 22.98 -3.42
N SER A 50 -8.03 22.54 -4.13
CA SER A 50 -7.99 22.47 -5.59
C SER A 50 -8.19 23.89 -6.14
N SER A 51 -7.13 24.48 -6.70
CA SER A 51 -7.21 25.78 -7.36
C SER A 51 -8.11 25.67 -8.61
N GLY A 52 -9.33 26.18 -8.52
CA GLY A 52 -10.28 26.23 -9.63
C GLY A 52 -11.51 25.32 -9.50
N ALA A 53 -11.62 24.53 -8.44
CA ALA A 53 -12.80 23.71 -8.20
C ALA A 53 -13.94 24.56 -7.62
N ALA A 54 -14.96 24.85 -8.44
CA ALA A 54 -16.11 25.70 -8.08
C ALA A 54 -17.00 25.11 -6.95
N ASP A 55 -16.80 23.83 -6.63
CA ASP A 55 -17.57 22.99 -5.69
C ASP A 55 -16.90 22.85 -4.31
N GLY A 56 -15.79 23.55 -4.06
CA GLY A 56 -15.05 23.43 -2.80
C GLY A 56 -14.32 22.09 -2.66
N ALA A 57 -14.07 21.40 -3.77
CA ALA A 57 -13.36 20.14 -3.75
C ALA A 57 -11.91 20.30 -3.27
N MET A 58 -11.47 19.34 -2.46
CA MET A 58 -10.10 19.24 -1.98
C MET A 58 -9.40 18.11 -2.72
N ARG A 59 -8.22 18.37 -3.31
CA ARG A 59 -7.43 17.30 -3.92
C ARG A 59 -6.81 16.46 -2.81
N LEU A 60 -6.96 15.15 -2.91
CA LEU A 60 -6.31 14.17 -2.04
C LEU A 60 -4.86 14.03 -2.50
N THR A 61 -3.92 14.50 -1.67
CA THR A 61 -2.47 14.47 -1.98
C THR A 61 -1.79 13.24 -1.42
N ASN A 62 -2.35 12.69 -0.34
CA ASN A 62 -1.83 11.50 0.29
C ASN A 62 -2.98 10.71 0.95
N LEU A 63 -2.97 9.40 0.78
CA LEU A 63 -3.75 8.49 1.61
C LEU A 63 -2.84 7.34 2.03
N ARG A 64 -2.58 7.24 3.33
CA ARG A 64 -1.73 6.19 3.91
C ARG A 64 -2.45 5.43 5.01
N SER A 65 -2.28 4.11 5.02
CA SER A 65 -2.69 3.26 6.12
C SER A 65 -1.86 1.98 6.12
N GLN A 66 -1.62 1.40 7.30
CA GLN A 66 -0.78 0.22 7.49
C GLN A 66 0.60 0.36 6.82
N GLY A 67 1.18 1.56 6.87
CA GLY A 67 2.50 1.87 6.32
C GLY A 67 2.58 1.81 4.80
N LEU A 68 1.43 1.80 4.13
CA LEU A 68 1.30 1.84 2.67
C LEU A 68 0.76 3.19 2.23
N ASP A 69 1.41 3.78 1.24
CA ASP A 69 0.81 4.86 0.45
C ASP A 69 -0.15 4.22 -0.56
N VAL A 70 -1.44 4.45 -0.35
CA VAL A 70 -2.52 4.04 -1.27
C VAL A 70 -2.65 5.08 -2.39
N ILE A 71 -2.41 6.36 -2.07
CA ILE A 71 -2.42 7.51 -3.00
C ILE A 71 -1.25 8.42 -2.61
N GLY A 72 -0.44 8.86 -3.59
CA GLY A 72 0.71 9.76 -3.41
C GLY A 72 1.99 9.27 -4.10
N ASP A 73 3.04 10.11 -4.12
CA ASP A 73 4.32 9.94 -4.85
C ASP A 73 5.10 8.63 -4.51
N GLY A 74 4.65 7.84 -3.54
CA GLY A 74 5.25 6.59 -3.10
C GLY A 74 4.92 5.35 -3.96
N ILE A 75 3.96 5.43 -4.88
CA ILE A 75 3.74 4.38 -5.90
C ILE A 75 4.79 4.49 -7.02
N ASP A 76 5.27 5.71 -7.31
CA ASP A 76 6.25 5.99 -8.36
C ASP A 76 7.72 5.71 -7.94
N SER A 77 7.99 5.46 -6.66
CA SER A 77 9.38 5.39 -6.16
C SER A 77 9.98 3.97 -6.10
N LYS A 78 9.32 2.94 -6.65
CA LYS A 78 9.96 1.63 -6.85
C LYS A 78 10.14 1.41 -8.34
N PRO A 79 11.38 1.47 -8.85
CA PRO A 79 11.68 1.03 -10.21
C PRO A 79 11.15 -0.39 -10.40
N VAL A 80 10.62 -0.67 -11.59
CA VAL A 80 10.46 -2.05 -12.07
C VAL A 80 11.82 -2.74 -11.84
N PRO A 81 11.89 -3.88 -11.12
CA PRO A 81 13.16 -4.54 -10.87
C PRO A 81 13.86 -4.82 -12.20
N SER A 82 15.14 -4.45 -12.31
CA SER A 82 15.96 -4.53 -13.54
C SER A 82 16.13 -5.96 -14.10
N GLU A 83 15.67 -6.96 -13.36
CA GLU A 83 15.59 -8.36 -13.75
C GLU A 83 14.44 -8.66 -14.73
N TYR A 84 13.46 -7.76 -14.89
CA TYR A 84 12.33 -7.91 -15.82
C TYR A 84 12.48 -7.13 -17.13
N THR A 85 13.51 -6.29 -17.26
CA THR A 85 13.77 -5.45 -18.45
C THR A 85 14.63 -6.14 -19.53
N ALA A 86 14.88 -7.45 -19.42
CA ALA A 86 15.94 -8.13 -20.17
C ALA A 86 15.48 -9.06 -21.31
N SER A 87 14.26 -8.94 -21.82
CA SER A 87 13.89 -9.65 -23.05
C SER A 87 13.34 -8.64 -24.05
N GLY A 88 13.92 -8.58 -25.26
CA GLY A 88 13.56 -7.71 -26.37
C GLY A 88 12.15 -7.94 -26.95
N ASN A 89 11.16 -8.02 -26.07
CA ASN A 89 9.74 -8.14 -26.34
C ASN A 89 9.07 -6.91 -25.73
N GLY A 90 9.13 -5.80 -26.47
CA GLY A 90 8.54 -4.51 -26.11
C GLY A 90 7.08 -4.62 -25.65
N LEU A 91 6.65 -3.62 -24.87
CA LEU A 91 5.31 -3.38 -24.28
C LEU A 91 4.77 -4.50 -23.36
N THR A 92 4.85 -5.76 -23.78
CA THR A 92 4.31 -6.95 -23.14
C THR A 92 5.00 -7.29 -21.81
N ALA A 93 6.32 -7.12 -21.68
CA ALA A 93 7.04 -7.39 -20.42
C ALA A 93 6.71 -6.36 -19.32
N ASP A 94 6.55 -5.08 -19.68
CA ASP A 94 6.18 -4.01 -18.75
C ASP A 94 4.72 -4.13 -18.29
N LEU A 95 3.80 -4.43 -19.22
CA LEU A 95 2.41 -4.77 -18.91
C LEU A 95 2.30 -6.02 -18.02
N LEU A 96 3.20 -6.99 -18.18
CA LEU A 96 3.23 -8.23 -17.40
C LEU A 96 3.76 -8.03 -15.98
N SER A 97 4.85 -7.28 -15.82
CA SER A 97 5.40 -6.88 -14.52
C SER A 97 4.41 -6.01 -13.74
N TYR A 98 3.70 -5.13 -14.46
CA TYR A 98 2.63 -4.31 -13.91
C TYR A 98 1.43 -5.16 -13.47
N ALA A 99 0.98 -6.10 -14.30
CA ALA A 99 -0.07 -7.05 -13.94
C ALA A 99 0.32 -7.85 -12.69
N GLN A 100 1.58 -8.29 -12.57
CA GLN A 100 2.06 -9.02 -11.39
C GLN A 100 2.13 -8.18 -10.11
N THR A 101 2.52 -6.91 -10.23
CA THR A 101 2.75 -6.02 -9.08
C THR A 101 1.45 -5.37 -8.56
N TYR A 102 0.55 -5.02 -9.47
CA TYR A 102 -0.64 -4.20 -9.18
C TYR A 102 -1.96 -4.94 -9.45
N VAL A 103 -1.95 -5.96 -10.33
CA VAL A 103 -3.13 -6.78 -10.69
C VAL A 103 -3.06 -8.20 -10.11
N LEU A 104 -2.06 -8.57 -9.28
CA LEU A 104 -1.88 -9.95 -8.78
C LEU A 104 -1.40 -10.17 -7.31
N PRO A 105 -1.46 -9.24 -6.32
CA PRO A 105 -1.49 -9.64 -4.91
C PRO A 105 -2.46 -10.81 -4.60
N GLU A 106 -1.92 -11.76 -3.84
CA GLU A 106 -2.47 -13.07 -3.50
C GLU A 106 -3.90 -13.07 -2.97
N ALA A 107 -4.56 -14.21 -3.20
CA ALA A 107 -5.88 -14.56 -2.70
C ALA A 107 -6.05 -14.14 -1.23
N GLN A 108 -7.00 -13.23 -0.99
CA GLN A 108 -8.07 -13.30 0.02
C GLN A 108 -8.84 -11.98 -0.03
N GLY A 109 -9.97 -11.99 -0.74
CA GLY A 109 -10.90 -10.85 -0.86
C GLY A 109 -10.80 -10.17 -2.22
N GLU A 110 -11.68 -10.55 -3.14
CA GLU A 110 -12.30 -9.59 -4.07
C GLU A 110 -12.72 -8.39 -3.21
N ASN A 111 -12.45 -7.11 -3.57
CA ASN A 111 -13.23 -5.93 -3.09
C ASN A 111 -12.79 -4.51 -3.50
N LEU A 112 -11.63 -4.31 -4.15
CA LEU A 112 -11.26 -3.04 -4.83
C LEU A 112 -10.58 -3.25 -6.19
N TRP A 113 -10.51 -4.50 -6.60
CA TRP A 113 -9.46 -5.07 -7.41
C TRP A 113 -9.58 -4.80 -8.92
N ASN A 114 -10.81 -4.80 -9.45
CA ASN A 114 -11.02 -4.88 -10.90
C ASN A 114 -11.24 -3.54 -11.60
N ALA A 115 -11.55 -2.47 -10.87
CA ALA A 115 -11.90 -1.17 -11.46
C ALA A 115 -10.78 -0.14 -11.27
N TYR A 116 -10.22 -0.02 -10.06
CA TYR A 116 -9.09 0.88 -9.79
C TYR A 116 -7.82 0.43 -10.52
N ASN A 117 -7.47 -0.86 -10.46
CA ASN A 117 -6.28 -1.37 -11.15
C ASN A 117 -6.39 -1.30 -12.66
N SER A 118 -7.61 -1.33 -13.19
CA SER A 118 -7.89 -1.21 -14.61
C SER A 118 -7.82 0.22 -15.13
N TYR A 119 -8.36 1.14 -14.33
CA TYR A 119 -8.22 2.57 -14.52
C TYR A 119 -6.74 2.98 -14.45
N MET A 120 -6.02 2.48 -13.45
CA MET A 120 -4.59 2.68 -13.28
C MET A 120 -3.80 1.99 -14.40
N ALA A 121 -4.13 0.76 -14.80
CA ALA A 121 -3.47 0.07 -15.91
C ALA A 121 -3.59 0.84 -17.23
N PHE A 122 -4.77 1.38 -17.54
CA PHE A 122 -4.96 2.19 -18.74
C PHE A 122 -4.21 3.52 -18.66
N ALA A 123 -4.27 4.22 -17.52
CA ALA A 123 -3.50 5.44 -17.30
C ALA A 123 -1.98 5.18 -17.42
N HIS A 124 -1.45 4.16 -16.73
CA HIS A 124 -0.03 3.77 -16.78
C HIS A 124 0.42 3.27 -18.14
N THR A 125 -0.42 2.52 -18.88
CA THR A 125 -0.11 2.14 -20.27
C THR A 125 0.04 3.37 -21.14
N MET A 126 -0.87 4.36 -20.98
CA MET A 126 -0.76 5.66 -21.63
C MET A 126 0.52 6.42 -21.26
N PHE A 127 0.89 6.43 -19.98
CA PHE A 127 2.11 7.08 -19.51
C PHE A 127 3.41 6.41 -20.01
N ASN A 128 3.43 5.08 -20.03
CA ASN A 128 4.58 4.31 -20.51
C ASN A 128 4.75 4.43 -22.04
N MET A 129 3.65 4.56 -22.78
CA MET A 129 3.66 4.89 -24.22
C MET A 129 4.28 6.27 -24.49
N ALA A 130 4.14 7.21 -23.55
CA ALA A 130 4.54 8.59 -23.76
C ALA A 130 6.04 8.87 -23.56
N THR A 131 6.77 8.04 -22.80
CA THR A 131 8.16 8.38 -22.39
C THR A 131 9.19 7.31 -22.75
N GLY A 132 8.98 6.06 -22.34
CA GLY A 132 9.92 4.97 -22.60
C GLY A 132 9.80 4.40 -24.01
N PHE A 133 8.57 4.25 -24.51
CA PHE A 133 8.30 3.74 -25.85
C PHE A 133 8.74 4.72 -26.95
N ALA A 134 8.49 6.02 -26.75
CA ALA A 134 8.90 7.06 -27.69
C ALA A 134 10.43 7.05 -27.91
N ASP A 135 11.22 7.03 -26.85
CA ASP A 135 12.68 7.09 -26.99
C ASP A 135 13.31 5.78 -27.47
N ALA A 136 12.79 4.62 -27.07
CA ALA A 136 13.37 3.32 -27.42
C ALA A 136 12.94 2.81 -28.80
N GLU A 137 11.67 3.02 -29.18
CA GLU A 137 11.05 2.35 -30.33
C GLU A 137 10.80 3.30 -31.50
N VAL A 138 10.45 4.57 -31.24
CA VAL A 138 10.08 5.54 -32.29
C VAL A 138 11.30 6.34 -32.79
N LYS A 139 12.20 6.76 -31.89
CA LYS A 139 13.43 7.51 -32.23
C LYS A 139 14.29 6.87 -33.34
N PRO A 140 14.44 5.53 -33.43
CA PRO A 140 15.18 4.89 -34.53
C PRO A 140 14.64 5.18 -35.93
N PHE A 141 13.37 5.57 -36.05
CA PHE A 141 12.69 5.86 -37.32
C PHE A 141 12.78 7.33 -37.75
N VAL A 142 13.51 8.16 -37.02
CA VAL A 142 13.80 9.55 -37.38
C VAL A 142 14.95 9.60 -38.40
N ASP A 143 14.71 10.23 -39.56
CA ASP A 143 15.52 10.09 -40.78
C ASP A 143 16.97 10.58 -40.69
N ASN A 144 17.22 11.63 -39.91
CA ASN A 144 18.52 12.28 -39.88
C ASN A 144 18.88 12.74 -38.46
N GLU A 145 20.18 12.95 -38.23
CA GLU A 145 20.71 13.31 -36.91
C GLU A 145 20.22 14.70 -36.42
N ALA A 146 19.97 15.66 -37.33
CA ALA A 146 19.42 16.95 -36.93
C ALA A 146 17.98 16.81 -36.38
N ASP A 147 17.18 15.94 -37.00
CA ASP A 147 15.82 15.66 -36.57
C ASP A 147 15.78 14.81 -35.30
N LYS A 148 16.77 13.94 -35.06
CA LYS A 148 16.91 13.23 -33.78
C LYS A 148 17.18 14.17 -32.61
N VAL A 149 17.92 15.26 -32.83
CA VAL A 149 18.13 16.30 -31.79
C VAL A 149 16.81 17.01 -31.49
N ILE A 150 16.05 17.38 -32.53
CA ILE A 150 14.74 18.02 -32.36
C ILE A 150 13.76 17.08 -31.66
N TYR A 151 13.74 15.81 -32.04
CA TYR A 151 12.98 14.77 -31.37
C TYR A 151 13.32 14.70 -29.87
N GLN A 152 14.61 14.64 -29.52
CA GLN A 152 15.02 14.58 -28.11
C GLN A 152 14.58 15.82 -27.33
N ASN A 153 14.75 17.01 -27.90
CA ASN A 153 14.32 18.26 -27.24
C ASN A 153 12.81 18.28 -27.00
N LEU A 154 12.02 17.78 -27.96
CA LEU A 154 10.57 17.64 -27.84
C LEU A 154 10.20 16.66 -26.72
N MET A 155 10.86 15.49 -26.64
CA MET A 155 10.61 14.51 -25.58
C MET A 155 11.03 15.05 -24.20
N ASP A 156 12.17 15.74 -24.11
CA ASP A 156 12.62 16.37 -22.86
C ASP A 156 11.66 17.47 -22.38
N ASP A 157 11.14 18.30 -23.30
CA ASP A 157 10.12 19.31 -23.00
C ASP A 157 8.81 18.66 -22.54
N PHE A 158 8.34 17.64 -23.25
CA PHE A 158 7.15 16.89 -22.87
C PHE A 158 7.30 16.29 -21.46
N ASN A 159 8.38 15.55 -21.22
CA ASN A 159 8.67 14.89 -19.94
C ASN A 159 8.75 15.87 -18.77
N LYS A 160 9.33 17.05 -18.99
CA LYS A 160 9.52 18.06 -17.95
C LYS A 160 8.26 18.88 -17.69
N ASN A 161 7.55 19.28 -18.74
CA ASN A 161 6.56 20.36 -18.66
C ASN A 161 5.12 19.92 -18.90
N TYR A 162 4.88 18.74 -19.49
CA TYR A 162 3.54 18.27 -19.86
C TYR A 162 3.16 16.94 -19.21
N LEU A 163 4.08 15.96 -19.18
CA LEU A 163 3.87 14.68 -18.51
C LEU A 163 3.44 14.83 -17.05
N PRO A 164 4.05 15.70 -16.21
CA PRO A 164 3.63 15.84 -14.81
C PRO A 164 2.22 16.43 -14.63
N LYS A 165 1.60 16.95 -15.71
CA LYS A 165 0.23 17.48 -15.70
C LYS A 165 -0.82 16.43 -16.05
N ILE A 166 -0.40 15.30 -16.62
CA ILE A 166 -1.28 14.16 -16.86
C ILE A 166 -1.21 13.35 -15.55
N LYS A 167 -2.24 13.45 -14.71
CA LYS A 167 -2.29 12.74 -13.42
C LYS A 167 -3.70 12.22 -13.16
N LEU A 168 -3.76 11.08 -12.48
CA LEU A 168 -4.98 10.66 -11.84
C LEU A 168 -5.12 11.41 -10.52
N ASP A 169 -6.04 12.36 -10.48
CA ASP A 169 -6.37 13.06 -9.25
C ASP A 169 -7.64 12.50 -8.62
N ILE A 170 -7.61 12.38 -7.29
CA ILE A 170 -8.77 12.04 -6.48
C ILE A 170 -9.13 13.27 -5.66
N TYR A 171 -10.42 13.55 -5.58
CA TYR A 171 -10.98 14.74 -4.94
C TYR A 171 -11.97 14.34 -3.87
N LEU A 172 -11.93 15.04 -2.74
CA LEU A 172 -13.00 15.03 -1.75
C LEU A 172 -13.92 16.21 -2.04
N VAL A 173 -15.15 15.93 -2.47
CA VAL A 173 -16.15 16.94 -2.81
C VAL A 173 -17.17 17.03 -1.67
N PRO A 174 -17.40 18.21 -1.05
CA PRO A 174 -18.37 18.35 0.02
C PRO A 174 -19.77 17.85 -0.37
N ALA A 175 -20.39 17.02 0.49
CA ALA A 175 -21.69 16.40 0.24
C ALA A 175 -22.85 17.07 1.04
N GLY A 176 -22.67 18.33 1.42
CA GLY A 176 -23.67 19.15 2.13
C GLY A 176 -23.71 19.00 3.65
N ALA A 177 -23.39 17.81 4.20
CA ALA A 177 -23.25 17.59 5.63
C ALA A 177 -21.80 17.82 6.11
N ALA A 178 -21.63 18.21 7.38
CA ALA A 178 -20.31 18.45 7.97
C ALA A 178 -19.42 17.19 7.88
N ASN A 179 -18.16 17.38 7.48
CA ASN A 179 -17.16 16.31 7.29
C ASN A 179 -17.62 15.16 6.39
N THR A 180 -18.63 15.38 5.54
CA THR A 180 -19.19 14.37 4.64
C THR A 180 -18.84 14.73 3.21
N TYR A 181 -18.26 13.79 2.49
CA TYR A 181 -17.71 14.00 1.17
C TYR A 181 -18.14 12.90 0.21
N TYR A 182 -18.24 13.27 -1.06
CA TYR A 182 -18.10 12.34 -2.16
C TYR A 182 -16.60 12.17 -2.47
N VAL A 183 -16.16 10.95 -2.75
CA VAL A 183 -14.81 10.69 -3.25
C VAL A 183 -14.88 10.58 -4.76
N ARG A 184 -14.42 11.62 -5.46
CA ARG A 184 -14.48 11.77 -6.91
C ARG A 184 -13.13 11.48 -7.54
N SER A 185 -13.13 10.81 -8.68
CA SER A 185 -11.99 10.63 -9.57
C SER A 185 -12.41 10.98 -11.00
N GLN A 186 -11.49 11.43 -11.84
CA GLN A 186 -11.76 11.68 -13.25
C GLN A 186 -10.56 11.21 -14.08
N PHE A 187 -10.86 10.56 -15.21
CA PHE A 187 -9.83 10.06 -16.12
C PHE A 187 -8.82 11.16 -16.45
N PRO A 188 -7.50 10.91 -16.39
CA PRO A 188 -6.49 11.91 -16.73
C PRO A 188 -6.81 12.57 -18.06
N SER A 189 -6.93 13.90 -18.04
CA SER A 189 -7.14 14.67 -19.25
C SER A 189 -5.96 14.45 -20.21
N LEU A 190 -6.26 14.23 -21.49
CA LEU A 190 -5.25 14.18 -22.55
C LEU A 190 -4.91 15.58 -23.08
N LYS A 191 -5.53 16.62 -22.51
CA LYS A 191 -5.26 18.01 -22.83
C LYS A 191 -3.77 18.37 -22.79
N PRO A 192 -2.95 17.91 -21.83
CA PRO A 192 -1.52 18.22 -21.86
C PRO A 192 -0.80 17.68 -23.12
N ILE A 193 -1.21 16.52 -23.64
CA ILE A 193 -0.67 15.97 -24.91
C ILE A 193 -1.10 16.85 -26.09
N LYS A 194 -2.39 17.21 -26.15
CA LYS A 194 -2.92 18.11 -27.17
C LYS A 194 -2.26 19.49 -27.13
N ASP A 195 -2.08 20.05 -25.94
CA ASP A 195 -1.44 21.36 -25.73
C ASP A 195 0.02 21.32 -26.17
N PHE A 196 0.74 20.24 -25.83
CA PHE A 196 2.11 20.01 -26.29
C PHE A 196 2.18 19.89 -27.83
N TYR A 197 1.31 19.07 -28.43
CA TYR A 197 1.23 18.96 -29.88
C TYR A 197 0.93 20.30 -30.55
N THR A 198 -0.02 21.07 -30.00
CA THR A 198 -0.42 22.37 -30.55
C THR A 198 0.71 23.39 -30.45
N ALA A 199 1.42 23.43 -29.32
CA ALA A 199 2.54 24.33 -29.09
C ALA A 199 3.73 24.02 -30.03
N ASN A 200 3.94 22.74 -30.34
CA ASN A 200 5.09 22.25 -31.11
C ASN A 200 4.69 21.73 -32.52
N LYS A 201 3.53 22.13 -33.04
CA LYS A 201 2.88 21.48 -34.19
C LYS A 201 3.78 21.33 -35.41
N ALA A 202 4.51 22.39 -35.77
CA ALA A 202 5.39 22.37 -36.94
C ALA A 202 6.50 21.32 -36.84
N GLU A 203 7.11 21.17 -35.66
CA GLU A 203 8.18 20.19 -35.44
C GLU A 203 7.62 18.78 -35.23
N MET A 204 6.48 18.66 -34.54
CA MET A 204 5.76 17.40 -34.37
C MET A 204 5.32 16.79 -35.70
N ASP A 205 4.73 17.58 -36.60
CA ASP A 205 4.29 17.11 -37.92
C ASP A 205 5.46 16.76 -38.84
N ARG A 206 6.60 17.43 -38.65
CA ARG A 206 7.81 17.24 -39.47
C ARG A 206 8.67 16.07 -39.01
N VAL A 207 8.76 15.83 -37.71
CA VAL A 207 9.73 14.88 -37.11
C VAL A 207 9.02 13.71 -36.45
N VAL A 208 8.14 13.96 -35.48
CA VAL A 208 7.57 12.92 -34.63
C VAL A 208 6.50 12.11 -35.35
N CYS A 209 5.53 12.76 -35.99
CA CYS A 209 4.45 12.06 -36.70
C CYS A 209 4.96 11.16 -37.83
N PRO A 210 5.95 11.58 -38.66
CA PRO A 210 6.54 10.69 -39.67
C PRO A 210 7.35 9.53 -39.06
N ALA A 211 8.04 9.74 -37.94
CA ALA A 211 8.76 8.66 -37.25
C ALA A 211 7.81 7.61 -36.66
N VAL A 212 6.72 8.05 -36.01
CA VAL A 212 5.64 7.16 -35.53
C VAL A 212 5.04 6.39 -36.69
N ARG A 213 4.76 7.06 -37.81
CA ARG A 213 4.27 6.40 -39.03
C ARG A 213 5.21 5.28 -39.49
N LYS A 214 6.50 5.56 -39.63
CA LYS A 214 7.49 4.56 -40.09
C LYS A 214 7.64 3.39 -39.12
N PHE A 215 7.57 3.67 -37.82
CA PHE A 215 7.53 2.62 -36.79
C PHE A 215 6.31 1.71 -37.00
N MET A 216 5.13 2.29 -37.20
CA MET A 216 3.88 1.54 -37.42
C MET A 216 3.94 0.72 -38.71
N GLU A 217 4.46 1.30 -39.80
CA GLU A 217 4.65 0.62 -41.10
C GLU A 217 5.59 -0.59 -40.97
N ALA A 218 6.70 -0.45 -40.22
CA ALA A 218 7.61 -1.55 -39.95
C ALA A 218 6.97 -2.70 -39.14
N HIS A 219 5.85 -2.42 -38.46
CA HIS A 219 5.04 -3.40 -37.72
C HIS A 219 3.74 -3.78 -38.44
N GLY A 220 3.61 -3.45 -39.72
CA GLY A 220 2.49 -3.85 -40.58
C GLY A 220 1.22 -3.01 -40.39
N GLN A 221 1.35 -1.75 -39.98
CA GLN A 221 0.26 -0.79 -39.77
C GLN A 221 0.48 0.45 -40.65
N ASP A 222 -0.54 0.98 -41.31
CA ASP A 222 -0.37 2.02 -42.36
C ASP A 222 -0.21 3.48 -41.82
N SER A 223 -0.10 4.44 -42.75
CA SER A 223 0.28 5.86 -42.59
C SER A 223 -0.58 6.78 -41.69
N GLY A 224 -1.64 6.24 -41.10
CA GLY A 224 -2.63 6.85 -40.20
C GLY A 224 -3.55 5.74 -39.67
N GLU A 225 -4.54 6.08 -38.87
CA GLU A 225 -5.52 5.08 -38.43
C GLU A 225 -6.66 5.01 -39.45
N GLY A 226 -6.76 3.89 -40.15
CA GLY A 226 -7.99 3.52 -40.82
C GLY A 226 -9.00 3.06 -39.78
N ILE A 227 -10.12 3.77 -39.65
CA ILE A 227 -11.27 3.27 -38.90
C ILE A 227 -12.09 2.44 -39.86
N GLU A 228 -12.08 1.13 -39.65
CA GLU A 228 -12.82 0.17 -40.48
C GLU A 228 -14.33 0.24 -40.19
N PRO A 229 -15.20 -0.11 -41.16
CA PRO A 229 -16.65 -0.09 -40.96
C PRO A 229 -17.15 -0.87 -39.72
N ASP A 230 -16.48 -1.96 -39.35
CA ASP A 230 -16.78 -2.78 -38.18
C ASP A 230 -16.27 -2.17 -36.86
N GLU A 231 -15.42 -1.15 -36.92
CA GLU A 231 -14.90 -0.43 -35.75
C GLU A 231 -15.81 0.71 -35.30
N ILE A 232 -16.66 1.27 -36.18
CA ILE A 232 -17.66 2.27 -35.76
C ILE A 232 -18.65 1.71 -34.72
N PRO A 233 -19.25 0.52 -34.92
CA PRO A 233 -20.08 -0.11 -33.90
C PRO A 233 -19.33 -0.34 -32.58
N LEU A 234 -18.02 -0.63 -32.64
CA LEU A 234 -17.19 -0.75 -31.45
C LEU A 234 -17.01 0.60 -30.75
N LEU A 235 -16.69 1.68 -31.47
CA LEU A 235 -16.57 3.03 -30.90
C LEU A 235 -17.88 3.47 -30.25
N GLN A 236 -19.03 3.21 -30.89
CA GLN A 236 -20.35 3.47 -30.32
C GLN A 236 -20.58 2.67 -29.03
N LYS A 237 -20.24 1.38 -29.02
CA LYS A 237 -20.28 0.54 -27.80
C LYS A 237 -19.38 1.10 -26.70
N LEU A 238 -18.24 1.69 -27.04
CA LEU A 238 -17.32 2.32 -26.10
C LEU A 238 -17.77 3.72 -25.65
N GLY A 239 -18.89 4.23 -26.16
CA GLY A 239 -19.48 5.51 -25.80
C GLY A 239 -19.07 6.70 -26.67
N TYR A 240 -18.48 6.46 -27.83
CA TYR A 240 -18.08 7.51 -28.77
C TYR A 240 -18.95 7.50 -30.03
N THR A 241 -19.60 8.63 -30.29
CA THR A 241 -20.28 8.84 -31.57
C THR A 241 -19.32 9.51 -32.54
N PHE A 242 -18.85 8.76 -33.55
CA PHE A 242 -17.87 9.25 -34.51
C PHE A 242 -18.39 10.49 -35.28
N PRO A 243 -17.76 11.67 -35.13
CA PRO A 243 -18.25 12.91 -35.72
C PRO A 243 -18.26 12.91 -37.25
N GLU A 244 -19.25 13.57 -37.86
CA GLU A 244 -19.34 13.67 -39.33
C GLU A 244 -18.16 14.40 -39.97
N LYS A 245 -17.55 15.34 -39.23
CA LYS A 245 -16.35 16.10 -39.67
C LYS A 245 -15.14 15.21 -40.01
N TYR A 246 -15.13 13.94 -39.57
CA TYR A 246 -14.08 12.97 -39.85
C TYR A 246 -14.50 11.88 -40.86
N LYS A 247 -15.74 11.93 -41.37
CA LYS A 247 -16.24 10.97 -42.38
C LYS A 247 -15.70 11.24 -43.79
N THR A 248 -14.91 12.29 -43.99
CA THR A 248 -14.25 12.58 -45.26
C THR A 248 -12.96 11.77 -45.37
N ASN A 249 -12.74 11.12 -46.51
CA ASN A 249 -11.43 10.56 -46.81
C ASN A 249 -10.44 11.72 -46.94
N ASP A 250 -9.66 12.00 -45.88
CA ASP A 250 -8.55 12.96 -45.93
C ASP A 250 -7.45 12.55 -46.93
N ILE A 251 -7.57 11.35 -47.53
CA ILE A 251 -6.66 10.80 -48.54
C ILE A 251 -7.26 10.82 -49.98
N GLY A 252 -8.51 11.26 -50.18
CA GLY A 252 -9.03 11.54 -51.53
C GLY A 252 -9.26 10.33 -52.45
N ASP A 253 -9.21 9.09 -51.96
CA ASP A 253 -9.55 7.88 -52.73
C ASP A 253 -10.99 7.40 -52.39
N PRO A 254 -11.96 7.45 -53.33
CA PRO A 254 -13.34 7.01 -53.08
C PRO A 254 -13.53 5.49 -52.94
N SER A 255 -12.49 4.69 -53.18
CA SER A 255 -12.57 3.22 -53.26
C SER A 255 -12.42 2.52 -51.90
N TYR A 256 -11.97 3.24 -50.88
CA TYR A 256 -11.85 2.74 -49.52
C TYR A 256 -13.09 3.12 -48.71
N HIS A 257 -13.78 2.11 -48.18
CA HIS A 257 -14.83 2.28 -47.16
C HIS A 257 -14.27 2.56 -45.75
N VAL A 258 -12.96 2.85 -45.67
CA VAL A 258 -12.19 3.04 -44.44
C VAL A 258 -12.03 4.55 -44.20
N TRP A 259 -12.46 5.05 -43.03
CA TRP A 259 -12.26 6.45 -42.68
C TRP A 259 -10.83 6.65 -42.21
N TYR A 260 -10.02 7.36 -42.99
CA TYR A 260 -8.61 7.49 -42.70
C TYR A 260 -8.30 8.79 -41.97
N ILE A 261 -7.81 8.70 -40.73
CA ILE A 261 -7.52 9.86 -39.88
C ILE A 261 -6.00 10.00 -39.69
N SER A 262 -5.48 11.21 -39.92
CA SER A 262 -4.08 11.50 -39.66
C SER A 262 -3.76 11.57 -38.15
N TYR A 263 -2.56 11.14 -37.75
CA TYR A 263 -2.11 11.26 -36.35
C TYR A 263 -2.16 12.69 -35.81
N GLY A 264 -1.91 13.70 -36.65
CA GLY A 264 -2.07 15.10 -36.26
C GLY A 264 -3.52 15.51 -35.94
N THR A 265 -4.50 14.92 -36.62
CA THR A 265 -5.93 15.12 -36.31
C THR A 265 -6.29 14.43 -35.00
N ILE A 266 -5.79 13.22 -34.78
CA ILE A 266 -5.97 12.49 -33.52
C ILE A 266 -5.34 13.28 -32.35
N MET A 267 -4.11 13.78 -32.50
CA MET A 267 -3.40 14.52 -31.43
C MET A 267 -3.98 15.92 -31.15
N SER A 268 -4.75 16.50 -32.07
CA SER A 268 -5.33 17.85 -31.92
C SER A 268 -6.75 17.87 -31.35
N ASP A 269 -7.45 16.73 -31.31
CA ASP A 269 -8.77 16.59 -30.70
C ASP A 269 -8.70 15.63 -29.51
N GLU A 270 -8.87 16.18 -28.30
CA GLU A 270 -8.68 15.46 -27.04
C GLU A 270 -9.65 14.28 -26.88
N GLU A 271 -10.90 14.46 -27.28
CA GLU A 271 -11.94 13.44 -27.16
C GLU A 271 -11.70 12.31 -28.17
N LEU A 272 -11.37 12.68 -29.43
CA LEU A 272 -10.99 11.70 -30.45
C LEU A 272 -9.77 10.89 -30.02
N MET A 273 -8.74 11.56 -29.47
CA MET A 273 -7.54 10.91 -28.95
C MET A 273 -7.87 9.90 -27.85
N PHE A 274 -8.71 10.30 -26.89
CA PHE A 274 -9.12 9.44 -25.79
C PHE A 274 -9.79 8.17 -26.30
N TYR A 275 -10.75 8.29 -27.21
CA TYR A 275 -11.47 7.13 -27.74
C TYR A 275 -10.66 6.29 -28.73
N TRP A 276 -9.73 6.89 -29.48
CA TRP A 276 -8.77 6.15 -30.32
C TRP A 276 -7.86 5.25 -29.49
N VAL A 277 -7.28 5.79 -28.40
CA VAL A 277 -6.50 5.01 -27.43
C VAL A 277 -7.37 3.91 -26.81
N LYS A 278 -8.57 4.27 -26.34
CA LYS A 278 -9.51 3.34 -25.69
C LYS A 278 -9.80 2.15 -26.60
N MET A 279 -10.10 2.40 -27.87
CA MET A 279 -10.35 1.36 -28.86
C MET A 279 -9.15 0.44 -29.06
N ASN A 280 -7.95 0.99 -29.24
CA ASN A 280 -6.75 0.19 -29.48
C ASN A 280 -6.36 -0.70 -28.28
N ILE A 281 -6.55 -0.20 -27.06
CA ILE A 281 -6.37 -0.99 -25.85
C ILE A 281 -7.43 -2.10 -25.74
N TYR A 282 -8.68 -1.82 -26.09
CA TYR A 282 -9.73 -2.84 -26.14
C TYR A 282 -9.40 -3.96 -27.15
N LYS A 283 -8.91 -3.60 -28.34
CA LYS A 283 -8.46 -4.56 -29.36
C LYS A 283 -7.29 -5.41 -28.85
N LEU A 284 -6.31 -4.79 -28.21
CA LEU A 284 -5.15 -5.49 -27.63
C LEU A 284 -5.57 -6.55 -26.61
N TYR A 285 -6.40 -6.17 -25.62
CA TYR A 285 -6.88 -7.08 -24.58
C TYR A 285 -7.75 -8.22 -25.13
N ASN A 286 -8.49 -7.97 -26.22
CA ASN A 286 -9.33 -8.99 -26.85
C ASN A 286 -8.59 -9.86 -27.87
N SER A 287 -7.32 -9.58 -28.16
CA SER A 287 -6.54 -10.37 -29.11
C SER A 287 -6.25 -11.79 -28.59
N ALA A 288 -6.37 -12.78 -29.48
CA ALA A 288 -6.08 -14.18 -29.15
C ALA A 288 -4.63 -14.38 -28.67
N ARG A 289 -3.69 -13.60 -29.21
CA ARG A 289 -2.27 -13.61 -28.82
C ARG A 289 -2.07 -13.21 -27.36
N VAL A 290 -2.67 -12.10 -26.92
CA VAL A 290 -2.56 -11.60 -25.54
C VAL A 290 -3.28 -12.53 -24.57
N LYS A 291 -4.49 -13.00 -24.92
CA LYS A 291 -5.23 -13.96 -24.10
C LYS A 291 -4.51 -15.30 -23.93
N GLY A 292 -3.87 -15.82 -24.98
CA GLY A 292 -3.08 -17.06 -24.92
C GLY A 292 -1.80 -16.92 -24.09
N ALA A 293 -1.09 -15.79 -24.23
CA ALA A 293 0.10 -15.51 -23.42
C ALA A 293 -0.24 -15.34 -21.94
N LEU A 294 -1.29 -14.59 -21.63
CA LEU A 294 -1.76 -14.39 -20.25
C LEU A 294 -2.32 -15.68 -19.64
N GLY A 295 -3.09 -16.47 -20.39
CA GLY A 295 -3.63 -17.75 -19.90
C GLY A 295 -2.55 -18.77 -19.55
N SER A 296 -1.45 -18.80 -20.30
CA SER A 296 -0.31 -19.68 -20.03
C SER A 296 0.45 -19.29 -18.75
N LEU A 297 0.40 -18.01 -18.36
CA LEU A 297 1.14 -17.49 -17.21
C LEU A 297 0.27 -17.41 -15.94
N LEU A 298 -1.02 -17.11 -16.09
CA LEU A 298 -1.91 -16.72 -14.99
C LEU A 298 -2.91 -17.80 -14.59
N GLY A 299 -3.08 -18.84 -15.43
CA GLY A 299 -4.13 -19.84 -15.28
C GLY A 299 -5.49 -19.36 -15.79
N GLY A 300 -6.36 -20.32 -16.15
CA GLY A 300 -7.63 -20.05 -16.85
C GLY A 300 -8.59 -19.11 -16.11
N ASP A 301 -8.67 -19.20 -14.78
CA ASP A 301 -9.58 -18.39 -13.96
C ASP A 301 -9.23 -16.89 -13.96
N LYS A 302 -7.98 -16.51 -14.29
CA LYS A 302 -7.57 -15.11 -14.36
C LYS A 302 -7.80 -14.49 -15.75
N VAL A 303 -7.97 -15.31 -16.79
CA VAL A 303 -8.34 -14.85 -18.15
C VAL A 303 -9.81 -14.44 -18.20
N SER A 304 -10.69 -15.15 -17.49
CA SER A 304 -12.10 -14.78 -17.39
C SER A 304 -12.32 -13.44 -16.67
N MET A 305 -11.45 -13.09 -15.71
CA MET A 305 -11.43 -11.77 -15.07
C MET A 305 -11.05 -10.65 -16.06
N LEU A 306 -10.11 -10.90 -16.98
CA LEU A 306 -9.73 -9.96 -18.02
C LEU A 306 -10.87 -9.73 -19.02
N ASP A 307 -11.61 -10.78 -19.36
CA ASP A 307 -12.81 -10.69 -20.19
C ASP A 307 -13.92 -9.87 -19.52
N ALA A 308 -14.14 -10.06 -18.22
CA ALA A 308 -15.07 -9.25 -17.44
C ALA A 308 -14.62 -7.79 -17.38
N PHE A 309 -13.31 -7.54 -17.28
CA PHE A 309 -12.75 -6.19 -17.31
C PHE A 309 -13.02 -5.47 -18.64
N ALA A 310 -12.58 -6.06 -19.76
CA ALA A 310 -12.70 -5.44 -21.07
C ALA A 310 -14.17 -5.22 -21.48
N ASN A 311 -15.07 -6.15 -21.10
CA ASN A 311 -16.46 -6.11 -21.55
C ASN A 311 -17.44 -5.41 -20.59
N LYS A 312 -17.06 -5.18 -19.32
CA LYS A 312 -17.94 -4.55 -18.33
C LYS A 312 -17.43 -3.18 -17.90
N TYR A 313 -16.28 -3.13 -17.24
CA TYR A 313 -15.79 -1.89 -16.62
C TYR A 313 -15.14 -0.94 -17.61
N PHE A 314 -14.42 -1.47 -18.60
CA PHE A 314 -13.73 -0.63 -19.58
C PHE A 314 -14.71 0.17 -20.46
N ASN A 315 -15.87 -0.40 -20.76
CA ASN A 315 -16.92 0.29 -21.51
C ASN A 315 -17.43 1.52 -20.75
N GLU A 316 -17.53 1.42 -19.42
CA GLU A 316 -18.08 2.46 -18.55
C GLU A 316 -17.17 3.69 -18.39
N ILE A 317 -15.91 3.66 -18.87
CA ILE A 317 -14.94 4.78 -18.76
C ILE A 317 -15.14 5.76 -19.93
N HIS A 318 -15.60 6.97 -19.68
CA HIS A 318 -15.91 7.96 -20.70
C HIS A 318 -15.07 9.21 -20.57
N TYR A 319 -14.89 9.89 -21.70
CA TYR A 319 -14.18 11.16 -21.75
C TYR A 319 -14.90 12.20 -20.88
N ASN A 320 -14.14 12.90 -20.04
CA ASN A 320 -14.61 13.99 -19.20
C ASN A 320 -15.78 13.64 -18.24
N VAL A 321 -15.92 12.37 -17.85
CA VAL A 321 -16.94 11.93 -16.89
C VAL A 321 -16.30 11.72 -15.52
N PRO A 322 -16.84 12.33 -14.45
CA PRO A 322 -16.41 12.05 -13.08
C PRO A 322 -17.04 10.75 -12.56
N TYR A 323 -16.23 9.99 -11.81
CA TYR A 323 -16.62 8.77 -11.13
C TYR A 323 -16.50 8.95 -9.63
N PHE A 324 -17.46 8.39 -8.91
CA PHE A 324 -17.60 8.52 -7.47
C PHE A 324 -17.53 7.16 -6.80
N LEU A 325 -16.76 7.06 -5.73
CA LEU A 325 -16.65 5.84 -4.95
C LEU A 325 -17.95 5.61 -4.16
N ILE A 326 -18.48 4.38 -4.21
CA ILE A 326 -19.68 3.96 -3.46
C ILE A 326 -19.41 2.68 -2.67
N ALA A 327 -20.18 2.45 -1.61
CA ALA A 327 -20.23 1.16 -0.91
C ALA A 327 -21.35 0.28 -1.50
N GLY A 328 -20.97 -0.76 -2.23
CA GLY A 328 -21.87 -1.57 -3.04
C GLY A 328 -21.51 -1.53 -4.52
N SER A 329 -22.37 -2.08 -5.36
CA SER A 329 -22.10 -2.19 -6.79
C SER A 329 -23.36 -2.06 -7.62
N TYR A 330 -23.17 -1.72 -8.89
CA TYR A 330 -24.22 -1.80 -9.90
C TYR A 330 -24.24 -3.20 -10.51
N LYS A 331 -25.42 -3.84 -10.46
CA LYS A 331 -25.67 -5.11 -11.16
C LYS A 331 -26.44 -4.84 -12.44
N ASN A 332 -26.13 -5.61 -13.47
CA ASN A 332 -26.80 -5.52 -14.77
C ASN A 332 -27.84 -6.65 -14.87
N ASP A 333 -29.11 -6.29 -14.82
CA ASP A 333 -30.19 -7.19 -15.19
C ASP A 333 -30.39 -7.05 -16.71
N ALA A 334 -29.55 -7.72 -17.49
CA ALA A 334 -29.61 -7.85 -18.95
C ALA A 334 -30.19 -6.63 -19.72
N GLY A 335 -29.82 -5.40 -19.33
CA GLY A 335 -30.35 -4.16 -19.94
C GLY A 335 -30.68 -3.02 -18.98
N GLN A 336 -30.76 -3.23 -17.66
CA GLN A 336 -30.93 -2.14 -16.68
C GLN A 336 -29.94 -2.29 -15.52
N ARG A 337 -29.18 -1.23 -15.23
CA ARG A 337 -28.25 -1.19 -14.09
C ARG A 337 -29.03 -0.84 -12.83
N SER A 338 -28.95 -1.68 -11.81
CA SER A 338 -29.59 -1.46 -10.51
C SER A 338 -28.56 -1.45 -9.39
N PHE A 339 -28.68 -0.49 -8.47
CA PHE A 339 -27.78 -0.37 -7.33
C PHE A 339 -28.05 -1.50 -6.33
N VAL A 340 -26.98 -2.16 -5.88
CA VAL A 340 -27.03 -3.15 -4.81
C VAL A 340 -26.03 -2.74 -3.74
N ALA A 341 -26.54 -2.43 -2.55
CA ALA A 341 -25.72 -2.16 -1.37
C ALA A 341 -24.82 -3.36 -1.06
N GLY A 342 -23.60 -3.07 -0.60
CA GLY A 342 -22.60 -4.07 -0.26
C GLY A 342 -21.47 -3.46 0.56
N ASN A 343 -20.55 -4.31 1.00
CA ASN A 343 -19.38 -3.89 1.76
C ASN A 343 -18.16 -3.61 0.87
N ASP A 344 -18.34 -3.79 -0.44
CA ASP A 344 -17.31 -3.74 -1.43
C ASP A 344 -17.32 -2.35 -2.05
N PHE A 345 -16.19 -1.92 -2.61
CA PHE A 345 -16.14 -0.63 -3.26
C PHE A 345 -16.61 -0.75 -4.71
N GLY A 346 -17.55 0.12 -5.09
CA GLY A 346 -17.99 0.30 -6.46
C GLY A 346 -17.75 1.73 -6.94
N PHE A 347 -18.15 1.99 -8.18
CA PHE A 347 -18.15 3.32 -8.76
C PHE A 347 -19.53 3.67 -9.31
N ALA A 348 -19.87 4.96 -9.21
CA ALA A 348 -21.05 5.56 -9.78
C ALA A 348 -20.63 6.81 -10.57
N ASN A 349 -21.22 7.01 -11.75
CA ASN A 349 -21.14 8.29 -12.45
C ASN A 349 -22.29 9.22 -12.00
N ASP A 350 -22.18 10.50 -12.30
CA ASP A 350 -23.17 11.53 -11.92
C ASP A 350 -24.32 11.74 -12.93
N GLY A 351 -24.39 10.93 -13.99
CA GLY A 351 -25.42 11.07 -15.01
C GLY A 351 -25.29 12.27 -15.94
N SER A 352 -24.12 12.93 -15.99
CA SER A 352 -23.82 14.02 -16.94
C SER A 352 -24.02 13.63 -18.42
N GLN A 353 -24.01 12.34 -18.74
CA GLN A 353 -24.33 11.75 -20.04
C GLN A 353 -25.61 10.88 -19.91
N SER A 354 -26.77 11.50 -19.62
CA SER A 354 -28.19 11.06 -19.65
C SER A 354 -28.66 9.61 -19.35
N GLU A 355 -27.87 8.56 -19.50
CA GLU A 355 -28.33 7.16 -19.44
C GLU A 355 -27.96 6.43 -18.14
N PHE A 356 -27.17 7.04 -17.26
CA PHE A 356 -26.68 6.40 -16.03
C PHE A 356 -26.50 7.44 -14.92
N ASN A 357 -27.56 7.78 -14.15
CA ASN A 357 -27.42 8.59 -12.94
C ASN A 357 -27.19 7.68 -11.71
N ASP A 358 -26.08 6.96 -11.73
CA ASP A 358 -25.75 6.00 -10.70
C ASP A 358 -25.52 6.69 -9.36
N LEU A 359 -24.98 7.90 -9.32
CA LEU A 359 -24.69 8.54 -8.04
C LEU A 359 -25.98 8.85 -7.27
N GLN A 360 -27.02 9.29 -7.98
CA GLN A 360 -28.34 9.52 -7.37
C GLN A 360 -28.94 8.22 -6.81
N ASN A 361 -28.83 7.12 -7.56
CA ASN A 361 -29.34 5.81 -7.15
C ASN A 361 -28.58 5.21 -5.96
N ALA A 362 -27.27 5.44 -5.86
CA ALA A 362 -26.46 5.02 -4.72
C ALA A 362 -26.80 5.83 -3.45
N GLY A 363 -27.22 7.10 -3.62
CA GLY A 363 -27.65 7.96 -2.53
C GLY A 363 -26.59 8.08 -1.43
N ASP A 364 -26.95 7.71 -0.20
CA ASP A 364 -26.05 7.77 0.96
C ASP A 364 -24.90 6.76 0.90
N TYR A 365 -24.99 5.72 0.06
CA TYR A 365 -23.87 4.79 -0.15
C TYR A 365 -22.73 5.41 -0.96
N GLY A 366 -22.94 6.53 -1.64
CA GLY A 366 -21.87 7.31 -2.28
C GLY A 366 -21.22 8.36 -1.38
N LYS A 367 -21.68 8.51 -0.14
CA LYS A 367 -21.20 9.55 0.80
C LYS A 367 -20.34 8.93 1.88
N TRP A 368 -19.27 9.63 2.23
CA TRP A 368 -18.25 9.19 3.17
C TRP A 368 -17.99 10.25 4.23
N VAL A 369 -18.05 9.86 5.50
CA VAL A 369 -17.74 10.73 6.64
C VAL A 369 -16.29 10.55 7.03
N LEU A 370 -15.56 11.66 7.15
CA LEU A 370 -14.25 11.68 7.79
C LEU A 370 -14.41 11.98 9.27
N GLU A 371 -14.25 10.94 10.10
CA GLU A 371 -14.23 11.10 11.55
C GLU A 371 -12.80 11.34 12.01
N THR A 372 -12.56 12.42 12.76
CA THR A 372 -11.28 12.66 13.42
C THR A 372 -11.00 11.55 14.42
N ILE A 373 -9.72 11.18 14.56
CA ILE A 373 -9.28 10.25 15.60
C ILE A 373 -8.74 11.08 16.77
N ASP A 374 -9.37 10.89 17.92
CA ASP A 374 -9.14 11.63 19.16
C ASP A 374 -9.43 10.74 20.38
N GLU A 375 -9.64 11.33 21.55
CA GLU A 375 -9.95 10.63 22.81
C GLU A 375 -11.33 9.94 22.84
N THR A 376 -12.25 10.31 21.95
CA THR A 376 -13.58 9.71 21.83
C THR A 376 -13.65 8.68 20.71
N ASN A 377 -12.84 8.86 19.66
CA ASN A 377 -12.74 7.97 18.51
C ASN A 377 -11.30 7.45 18.37
N TYR A 378 -10.78 6.77 19.39
CA TYR A 378 -9.37 6.36 19.50
C TYR A 378 -9.06 5.01 18.83
N PHE A 379 -7.78 4.61 18.72
CA PHE A 379 -7.39 3.22 18.45
C PHE A 379 -7.01 2.51 19.76
N THR A 380 -7.19 1.20 19.86
CA THR A 380 -6.89 0.47 21.10
C THR A 380 -6.34 -0.93 20.83
N VAL A 381 -5.59 -1.45 21.80
CA VAL A 381 -5.11 -2.84 21.79
C VAL A 381 -5.59 -3.56 23.02
N LYS A 382 -6.04 -4.81 22.84
CA LYS A 382 -6.55 -5.61 23.94
C LYS A 382 -5.38 -6.22 24.73
N PRO A 383 -5.28 -6.00 26.06
CA PRO A 383 -4.36 -6.76 26.90
C PRO A 383 -4.68 -8.25 26.85
N ASN A 384 -3.66 -9.09 27.03
CA ASN A 384 -3.89 -10.52 27.20
C ASN A 384 -4.80 -10.77 28.42
N THR A 385 -5.55 -11.86 28.41
CA THR A 385 -6.46 -12.24 29.51
C THR A 385 -5.73 -12.70 30.77
N ASN A 386 -4.44 -13.06 30.67
CA ASN A 386 -3.68 -13.62 31.79
C ASN A 386 -2.65 -12.63 32.32
N ALA A 387 -2.60 -12.46 33.64
CA ALA A 387 -1.57 -11.64 34.27
C ALA A 387 -0.19 -12.32 34.17
N ALA A 388 0.85 -11.51 34.12
CA ALA A 388 2.20 -11.90 34.44
C ALA A 388 2.36 -12.09 35.96
N LYS A 389 3.54 -12.54 36.39
CA LYS A 389 3.79 -12.82 37.81
C LYS A 389 3.72 -11.60 38.72
N ASN A 390 4.05 -10.43 38.19
CA ASN A 390 3.92 -9.15 38.90
C ASN A 390 2.45 -8.69 39.02
N GLY A 391 1.48 -9.47 38.54
CA GLY A 391 0.05 -9.13 38.55
C GLY A 391 -0.38 -8.23 37.38
N MET A 392 0.56 -7.78 36.55
CA MET A 392 0.29 -6.88 35.42
C MET A 392 -0.07 -7.65 34.16
N TYR A 393 -0.79 -7.01 33.26
CA TYR A 393 -1.19 -7.56 31.96
C TYR A 393 -0.44 -6.85 30.84
N TYR A 394 -0.20 -7.53 29.73
CA TYR A 394 0.57 -6.94 28.61
C TYR A 394 -0.15 -7.07 27.28
N ALA A 395 0.00 -6.05 26.45
CA ALA A 395 -0.24 -6.08 25.01
C ALA A 395 1.03 -5.64 24.28
N SER A 396 1.13 -5.98 23.01
CA SER A 396 2.18 -5.44 22.14
C SER A 396 1.54 -4.87 20.87
N THR A 397 2.20 -3.87 20.30
CA THR A 397 1.74 -3.21 19.08
C THR A 397 2.90 -2.70 18.24
N TYR A 398 2.64 -2.58 16.93
CA TYR A 398 3.52 -1.99 15.94
C TYR A 398 2.66 -1.25 14.92
N LEU A 399 2.61 0.07 15.01
CA LEU A 399 1.64 0.91 14.29
C LEU A 399 2.34 1.82 13.28
N ASP A 400 1.65 2.18 12.21
CA ASP A 400 2.17 3.01 11.13
C ASP A 400 1.96 4.52 11.33
N PHE A 401 1.35 4.89 12.44
CA PHE A 401 1.18 6.25 12.91
C PHE A 401 1.85 6.43 14.27
N PRO A 402 2.41 7.62 14.56
CA PRO A 402 2.89 7.92 15.89
C PRO A 402 1.69 8.11 16.82
N PHE A 403 1.81 7.68 18.07
CA PHE A 403 0.68 7.66 18.99
C PHE A 403 1.07 8.04 20.40
N GLU A 404 0.15 8.69 21.10
CA GLU A 404 0.19 8.87 22.53
C GLU A 404 -0.70 7.80 23.19
N VAL A 405 -0.23 7.24 24.29
CA VAL A 405 -1.00 6.28 25.07
C VAL A 405 -1.69 7.01 26.22
N LYS A 406 -3.02 6.95 26.23
CA LYS A 406 -3.87 7.49 27.29
C LYS A 406 -4.65 6.36 27.96
N GLY A 407 -5.01 6.57 29.22
CA GLY A 407 -5.90 5.67 29.97
C GLY A 407 -5.44 5.34 31.37
N GLU A 408 -6.39 5.25 32.29
CA GLU A 408 -6.13 5.00 33.71
C GLU A 408 -5.67 3.56 33.96
N ASN A 409 -6.08 2.62 33.10
CA ASN A 409 -5.66 1.21 33.17
C ASN A 409 -4.24 0.97 32.62
N VAL A 410 -3.63 1.96 31.94
CA VAL A 410 -2.23 1.89 31.51
C VAL A 410 -1.34 2.19 32.71
N ASN A 411 -0.39 1.29 32.97
CA ASN A 411 0.65 1.53 33.99
C ASN A 411 1.90 2.16 33.38
N ALA A 412 2.35 1.61 32.25
CA ALA A 412 3.54 2.07 31.55
C ALA A 412 3.54 1.59 30.10
N VAL A 413 4.32 2.29 29.28
CA VAL A 413 4.61 1.92 27.89
C VAL A 413 6.11 1.74 27.78
N TYR A 414 6.50 0.71 27.03
CA TYR A 414 7.89 0.32 26.88
C TYR A 414 8.24 0.17 25.41
N THR A 415 9.40 0.70 25.02
CA THR A 415 9.96 0.56 23.68
C THR A 415 11.32 -0.10 23.74
N VAL A 416 11.69 -0.78 22.67
CA VAL A 416 12.91 -1.58 22.58
C VAL A 416 14.14 -0.66 22.55
N THR A 417 15.19 -1.01 23.28
CA THR A 417 16.47 -0.29 23.22
C THR A 417 17.19 -0.58 21.90
N ALA A 418 18.12 0.28 21.51
CA ALA A 418 18.87 0.11 20.25
C ALA A 418 19.78 -1.14 20.23
N ASP A 419 19.95 -1.81 21.38
CA ASP A 419 20.96 -2.85 21.59
C ASP A 419 20.54 -4.25 21.12
N GLY A 420 19.33 -4.40 20.58
CA GLY A 420 18.87 -5.64 19.96
C GLY A 420 18.84 -6.86 20.90
N ILE A 421 19.09 -8.06 20.37
CA ILE A 421 19.16 -9.29 21.17
C ILE A 421 20.48 -9.36 21.94
N GLN A 422 20.38 -9.37 23.26
CA GLN A 422 21.48 -9.58 24.18
C GLN A 422 21.48 -11.00 24.75
N SER A 423 22.60 -11.39 25.38
CA SER A 423 22.77 -12.70 26.00
C SER A 423 23.43 -12.57 27.36
N LYS A 424 23.02 -13.41 28.32
CA LYS A 424 23.66 -13.55 29.62
C LYS A 424 23.89 -15.02 29.95
N ASN A 425 25.00 -15.29 30.61
CA ASN A 425 25.30 -16.63 31.12
C ASN A 425 24.71 -16.77 32.51
N GLU A 426 23.94 -17.84 32.71
CA GLU A 426 23.32 -18.19 33.97
C GLU A 426 24.30 -18.98 34.86
N THR A 427 24.01 -19.05 36.15
CA THR A 427 24.87 -19.75 37.13
C THR A 427 24.99 -21.26 36.86
N ASP A 428 24.01 -21.84 36.17
CA ASP A 428 24.01 -23.26 35.76
C ASP A 428 24.78 -23.53 34.44
N GLY A 429 25.40 -22.50 33.85
CA GLY A 429 26.13 -22.58 32.59
C GLY A 429 25.27 -22.47 31.35
N SER A 430 23.94 -22.29 31.48
CA SER A 430 23.06 -22.00 30.34
C SER A 430 23.20 -20.54 29.89
N THR A 431 22.79 -20.23 28.65
CA THR A 431 22.77 -18.87 28.12
C THR A 431 21.33 -18.44 27.88
N THR A 432 20.93 -17.34 28.51
CA THR A 432 19.62 -16.71 28.31
C THR A 432 19.73 -15.57 27.31
N LYS A 433 18.91 -15.61 26.26
CA LYS A 433 18.75 -14.51 25.30
C LYS A 433 17.62 -13.57 25.73
N TYR A 434 17.84 -12.28 25.62
CA TYR A 434 16.84 -11.27 25.99
C TYR A 434 16.92 -10.03 25.12
N VAL A 435 15.86 -9.24 25.12
CA VAL A 435 15.84 -7.87 24.57
C VAL A 435 15.49 -6.92 25.71
N GLU A 436 16.18 -5.80 25.76
CA GLU A 436 15.92 -4.77 26.75
C GLU A 436 14.88 -3.77 26.22
N PHE A 437 13.97 -3.39 27.12
CA PHE A 437 12.98 -2.37 26.90
C PHE A 437 13.17 -1.26 27.93
N GLU A 438 12.99 -0.03 27.48
CA GLU A 438 13.00 1.15 28.34
C GLU A 438 11.61 1.75 28.40
N LYS A 439 11.31 2.37 29.55
CA LYS A 439 10.05 3.08 29.74
C LYS A 439 10.02 4.26 28.78
N ALA A 440 9.05 4.26 27.88
CA ALA A 440 8.81 5.37 26.98
C ALA A 440 8.03 6.48 27.68
N SER A 441 8.23 7.72 27.24
CA SER A 441 7.48 8.88 27.70
C SER A 441 7.07 9.74 26.49
N GLY A 442 5.90 10.36 26.57
CA GLY A 442 5.36 11.18 25.48
C GLY A 442 4.88 10.37 24.27
N ILE A 443 5.06 10.93 23.08
CA ILE A 443 4.60 10.34 21.81
C ILE A 443 5.53 9.21 21.39
N ILE A 444 4.95 8.04 21.13
CA ILE A 444 5.66 6.91 20.52
C ILE A 444 5.72 7.15 19.00
N PRO A 445 6.90 7.10 18.36
CA PRO A 445 7.02 7.25 16.92
C PRO A 445 6.28 6.16 16.14
N ALA A 446 5.88 6.47 14.90
CA ALA A 446 5.40 5.44 13.98
C ALA A 446 6.50 4.42 13.70
N ALA A 447 6.11 3.18 13.36
CA ALA A 447 7.01 2.08 13.06
C ALA A 447 7.90 1.65 14.24
N THR A 448 7.46 1.93 15.48
CA THR A 448 8.16 1.53 16.70
C THR A 448 7.41 0.39 17.40
N ALA A 449 8.14 -0.67 17.74
CA ALA A 449 7.61 -1.75 18.55
C ALA A 449 7.38 -1.27 19.98
N ALA A 450 6.16 -1.45 20.48
CA ALA A 450 5.79 -1.08 21.83
C ALA A 450 5.17 -2.27 22.59
N VAL A 451 5.50 -2.36 23.87
CA VAL A 451 4.83 -3.22 24.86
C VAL A 451 4.11 -2.30 25.84
N ILE A 452 2.82 -2.53 26.02
CA ILE A 452 1.98 -1.74 26.92
C ILE A 452 1.65 -2.61 28.13
N GLU A 453 1.90 -2.07 29.31
CA GLU A 453 1.62 -2.70 30.58
C GLU A 453 0.34 -2.13 31.21
N PHE A 454 -0.53 -3.03 31.67
CA PHE A 454 -1.87 -2.74 32.15
C PHE A 454 -2.10 -3.24 33.57
N LYS A 455 -2.89 -2.49 34.33
CA LYS A 455 -3.31 -2.84 35.70
C LYS A 455 -4.35 -3.98 35.70
N SER A 456 -5.08 -4.17 34.61
CA SER A 456 -6.10 -5.22 34.45
C SER A 456 -6.18 -5.73 33.00
N SER A 457 -6.83 -6.88 32.79
CA SER A 457 -7.14 -7.41 31.44
C SER A 457 -8.39 -6.78 30.79
N ALA A 458 -9.04 -5.83 31.47
CA ALA A 458 -10.20 -5.15 30.91
C ALA A 458 -9.76 -4.26 29.76
N VAL A 459 -10.48 -4.36 28.64
CA VAL A 459 -10.50 -3.27 27.65
C VAL A 459 -11.48 -2.26 28.21
N ASP A 460 -10.98 -1.30 28.98
CA ASP A 460 -11.81 -0.16 29.34
C ASP A 460 -11.76 0.88 28.22
N ASN A 461 -12.79 1.70 28.20
CA ASN A 461 -12.93 2.84 27.32
C ASN A 461 -11.96 3.99 27.66
N THR A 462 -11.03 3.78 28.58
CA THR A 462 -9.97 4.74 28.91
C THR A 462 -8.69 4.46 28.14
N LEU A 463 -8.48 3.24 27.61
CA LEU A 463 -7.30 2.93 26.79
C LEU A 463 -7.43 3.48 25.37
N SER A 464 -6.81 4.64 25.15
CA SER A 464 -6.80 5.33 23.86
C SER A 464 -5.37 5.49 23.36
N LEU A 465 -5.05 4.79 22.27
CA LEU A 465 -3.89 5.06 21.43
C LEU A 465 -4.33 6.13 20.43
N VAL A 466 -4.01 7.38 20.74
CA VAL A 466 -4.42 8.54 19.93
C VAL A 466 -3.28 8.90 18.99
N PRO A 467 -3.48 8.91 17.67
CA PRO A 467 -2.48 9.36 16.72
C PRO A 467 -2.06 10.81 17.00
N SER A 468 -0.77 11.10 16.84
CA SER A 468 -0.23 12.45 17.01
C SER A 468 0.32 13.02 15.70
N VAL A 469 0.18 14.33 15.51
CA VAL A 469 0.77 15.04 14.35
C VAL A 469 2.22 15.43 14.57
N ASP A 470 2.62 15.57 15.82
CA ASP A 470 3.95 16.05 16.21
C ASP A 470 4.97 14.90 16.28
N GLY A 471 4.51 13.66 16.05
CA GLY A 471 5.35 12.48 16.04
C GLY A 471 6.09 12.31 14.71
N THR A 472 7.37 12.00 14.79
CA THR A 472 8.15 11.60 13.62
C THR A 472 7.87 10.14 13.26
N ARG A 473 7.99 9.79 11.98
CA ARG A 473 8.16 8.39 11.59
C ARG A 473 9.59 8.00 11.95
N ALA A 474 9.78 6.99 12.80
CA ALA A 474 11.12 6.46 13.01
C ALA A 474 11.69 6.05 11.65
N GLY A 475 12.91 6.48 11.34
CA GLY A 475 13.60 6.00 10.14
C GLY A 475 13.60 4.48 10.19
N VAL A 476 13.04 3.82 9.18
CA VAL A 476 13.03 2.36 9.14
C VAL A 476 14.46 1.94 8.78
N GLY A 477 15.33 1.89 9.79
CA GLY A 477 16.69 1.38 9.64
C GLY A 477 16.62 -0.11 9.40
N TYR A 478 16.60 -0.52 8.13
CA TYR A 478 16.54 -1.92 7.72
C TYR A 478 17.84 -2.71 8.00
N ASN A 479 18.83 -2.08 8.64
CA ASN A 479 20.17 -2.63 8.78
C ASN A 479 20.47 -3.06 10.23
N SER A 480 19.78 -4.10 10.70
CA SER A 480 20.24 -4.91 11.83
C SER A 480 19.37 -6.17 11.94
N THR A 481 20.02 -7.33 11.88
CA THR A 481 19.41 -8.66 12.05
C THR A 481 18.97 -8.96 13.49
N ASP A 482 19.06 -7.99 14.40
CA ASP A 482 18.83 -8.19 15.84
C ASP A 482 17.90 -7.15 16.48
N LEU A 483 17.24 -6.28 15.71
CA LEU A 483 16.23 -5.33 16.22
C LEU A 483 14.82 -5.97 16.25
N VAL A 484 14.01 -5.60 17.25
CA VAL A 484 12.58 -5.95 17.25
C VAL A 484 11.89 -5.14 16.14
N GLN A 485 11.34 -5.86 15.18
CA GLN A 485 10.62 -5.33 14.02
C GLN A 485 9.11 -5.55 14.21
N GLY A 486 8.32 -5.16 13.22
CA GLY A 486 6.92 -5.52 13.13
C GLY A 486 6.43 -5.45 11.69
N THR A 487 5.31 -6.11 11.41
CA THR A 487 4.64 -5.94 10.12
C THR A 487 3.38 -5.11 10.34
N PHE A 488 3.14 -4.13 9.48
CA PHE A 488 1.85 -3.41 9.49
C PHE A 488 0.74 -4.32 8.97
N LEU A 489 0.97 -4.89 7.78
CA LEU A 489 0.12 -5.91 7.21
C LEU A 489 0.62 -7.30 7.55
N GLY A 490 -0.30 -8.26 7.64
CA GLY A 490 0.06 -9.66 7.71
C GLY A 490 0.87 -10.03 6.48
N GLY A 491 1.74 -11.02 6.60
CA GLY A 491 2.59 -11.42 5.49
C GLY A 491 3.10 -12.84 5.65
N ASN A 492 3.38 -13.50 4.54
CA ASN A 492 4.01 -14.80 4.57
C ASN A 492 5.46 -14.66 5.04
N LYS A 493 5.86 -15.56 5.93
CA LYS A 493 7.22 -15.64 6.46
C LYS A 493 8.27 -15.72 5.35
N GLY A 494 7.96 -16.41 4.25
CA GLY A 494 8.83 -16.53 3.08
C GLY A 494 9.07 -15.24 2.30
N ASP A 495 8.18 -14.24 2.43
CA ASP A 495 8.27 -12.97 1.69
C ASP A 495 8.98 -11.86 2.46
N LEU A 496 9.31 -12.07 3.74
CA LEU A 496 10.12 -11.14 4.52
C LEU A 496 11.45 -10.82 3.81
N ASN A 497 12.09 -11.82 3.20
CA ASN A 497 13.36 -11.66 2.49
C ASN A 497 13.25 -10.76 1.25
N LYS A 498 12.07 -10.70 0.61
CA LYS A 498 11.81 -9.93 -0.62
C LYS A 498 11.34 -8.50 -0.32
N LYS A 499 10.62 -8.30 0.79
CA LYS A 499 9.96 -7.03 1.13
C LYS A 499 10.88 -6.01 1.79
N TRP A 500 11.98 -6.46 2.42
CA TRP A 500 12.78 -5.64 3.33
C TRP A 500 14.27 -5.46 2.98
N GLY A 501 14.74 -5.97 1.83
CA GLY A 501 16.05 -5.62 1.26
C GLY A 501 17.27 -6.14 2.03
N THR A 502 17.92 -7.17 1.48
CA THR A 502 19.27 -7.69 1.80
C THR A 502 19.65 -7.85 3.27
N GLY A 503 19.57 -9.09 3.77
CA GLY A 503 20.19 -9.49 5.04
C GLY A 503 19.53 -10.66 5.77
N VAL A 504 18.53 -11.29 5.17
CA VAL A 504 17.72 -12.29 5.85
C VAL A 504 17.86 -13.64 5.16
N ASN A 505 18.57 -14.58 5.81
CA ASN A 505 18.78 -15.93 5.29
C ASN A 505 17.47 -16.73 5.36
N ALA A 506 17.25 -17.62 4.39
CA ALA A 506 16.10 -18.55 4.34
C ALA A 506 15.94 -19.40 5.63
N ASP A 507 17.03 -19.57 6.40
CA ASP A 507 17.08 -20.33 7.65
C ASP A 507 16.75 -19.53 8.92
N SER A 508 16.37 -18.25 8.78
CA SER A 508 16.08 -17.39 9.94
C SER A 508 14.81 -17.83 10.67
N LYS A 509 14.88 -17.88 12.00
CA LYS A 509 13.72 -18.14 12.86
C LYS A 509 13.02 -16.84 13.21
N LEU A 510 11.69 -16.91 13.31
CA LEU A 510 10.85 -15.78 13.70
C LEU A 510 10.36 -16.01 15.12
N TYR A 511 10.50 -15.01 15.99
CA TYR A 511 9.99 -15.03 17.36
C TYR A 511 8.97 -13.91 17.53
N LEU A 512 7.75 -14.23 17.95
CA LEU A 512 6.68 -13.24 18.16
C LEU A 512 6.43 -12.99 19.63
N TRP A 513 6.13 -11.74 19.96
CA TRP A 513 5.63 -11.41 21.29
C TRP A 513 4.34 -12.19 21.59
N GLY A 514 4.33 -12.89 22.72
CA GLY A 514 3.20 -13.71 23.12
C GLY A 514 3.19 -14.06 24.59
N TYR A 515 2.19 -14.87 24.93
CA TYR A 515 2.00 -15.45 26.25
C TYR A 515 1.97 -16.98 26.13
N ASN A 516 2.70 -17.68 26.98
CA ASN A 516 2.66 -19.14 27.09
C ASN A 516 2.30 -19.55 28.52
N LYS A 517 1.10 -20.11 28.70
CA LYS A 517 0.58 -20.57 30.00
C LYS A 517 1.47 -21.65 30.64
N SER A 518 2.15 -22.45 29.82
CA SER A 518 3.02 -23.54 30.30
C SER A 518 4.34 -23.04 30.87
N ASP A 519 4.75 -21.81 30.54
CA ASP A 519 5.93 -21.16 31.12
C ASP A 519 5.55 -20.54 32.47
N THR A 520 5.64 -21.36 33.51
CA THR A 520 5.31 -20.98 34.88
C THR A 520 6.34 -20.05 35.51
N LYS A 521 7.45 -19.72 34.83
CA LYS A 521 8.49 -18.83 35.33
C LYS A 521 8.29 -17.41 34.82
N ASN A 522 8.22 -17.23 33.51
CA ASN A 522 7.95 -15.95 32.88
C ASN A 522 7.08 -16.20 31.65
N PRO A 523 5.74 -16.10 31.73
CA PRO A 523 4.90 -16.51 30.63
C PRO A 523 4.88 -15.54 29.45
N TYR A 524 5.47 -14.33 29.57
CA TYR A 524 5.52 -13.35 28.48
C TYR A 524 6.89 -13.25 27.84
N GLY A 525 6.93 -13.10 26.53
CA GLY A 525 8.15 -12.81 25.77
C GLY A 525 8.02 -13.23 24.32
N PHE A 526 9.15 -13.40 23.65
CA PHE A 526 9.21 -13.72 22.24
C PHE A 526 9.35 -15.22 22.04
N TYR A 527 8.30 -15.86 21.54
CA TYR A 527 8.21 -17.30 21.32
C TYR A 527 8.40 -17.65 19.85
N LEU A 528 9.04 -18.78 19.57
CA LEU A 528 9.25 -19.27 18.21
C LEU A 528 7.89 -19.39 17.49
N TYR A 529 7.80 -18.75 16.32
CA TYR A 529 6.62 -18.73 15.48
C TYR A 529 6.80 -19.69 14.30
N SER A 530 5.90 -20.67 14.21
CA SER A 530 5.94 -21.75 13.23
C SER A 530 4.99 -21.57 12.05
N ASN A 531 3.97 -20.72 12.16
CA ASN A 531 3.00 -20.55 11.08
C ASN A 531 3.60 -19.73 9.93
N GLU A 532 3.02 -19.90 8.75
CA GLU A 532 3.43 -19.20 7.53
C GLU A 532 3.03 -17.73 7.57
N THR A 533 1.80 -17.42 8.01
CA THR A 533 1.30 -16.03 8.05
C THR A 533 1.65 -15.35 9.36
N ILE A 534 2.29 -14.19 9.29
CA ILE A 534 2.64 -13.34 10.43
C ILE A 534 1.43 -12.47 10.81
N PRO A 535 1.02 -12.44 12.10
CA PRO A 535 -0.01 -11.54 12.59
C PRO A 535 0.29 -10.07 12.32
N THR A 536 -0.74 -9.31 11.93
CA THR A 536 -0.67 -7.86 11.69
C THR A 536 -0.32 -7.10 12.98
N ASN A 537 0.43 -6.00 12.84
CA ASN A 537 0.74 -5.02 13.89
C ASN A 537 1.34 -5.61 15.16
N LYS A 538 2.04 -6.74 15.02
CA LYS A 538 2.71 -7.42 16.13
C LYS A 538 4.23 -7.29 16.01
N PRO A 539 4.91 -6.90 17.11
CA PRO A 539 6.35 -6.98 17.18
C PRO A 539 6.86 -8.42 17.03
N PHE A 540 7.90 -8.59 16.23
CA PHE A 540 8.63 -9.84 16.05
C PHE A 540 10.13 -9.59 16.07
N ILE A 541 10.88 -10.65 16.34
CA ILE A 541 12.33 -10.70 16.22
C ILE A 541 12.67 -11.76 15.19
N GLN A 542 13.51 -11.41 14.24
CA GLN A 542 14.12 -12.35 13.33
C GLN A 542 15.57 -12.55 13.73
N THR A 543 16.02 -13.79 13.81
CA THR A 543 17.41 -14.11 14.17
C THR A 543 17.84 -15.39 13.48
N ALA A 544 19.15 -15.54 13.27
CA ALA A 544 19.76 -16.82 12.89
C ALA A 544 19.32 -17.93 13.86
N ALA A 545 19.21 -19.16 13.34
CA ALA A 545 18.66 -20.31 14.05
C ALA A 545 19.43 -20.65 15.34
N THR A 546 19.04 -20.05 16.46
CA THR A 546 19.36 -20.60 17.78
C THR A 546 18.34 -21.67 18.17
N SER A 547 18.77 -22.59 19.05
CA SER A 547 17.90 -23.56 19.73
C SER A 547 16.56 -22.91 20.09
N GLY A 548 15.44 -23.64 19.96
CA GLY A 548 14.04 -23.12 20.03
C GLY A 548 13.61 -22.53 21.38
N ALA A 549 14.56 -22.05 22.18
CA ALA A 549 14.37 -21.32 23.41
C ALA A 549 13.73 -19.95 23.14
N LYS A 550 12.79 -19.58 24.02
CA LYS A 550 12.17 -18.27 24.10
C LYS A 550 13.23 -17.17 24.25
N ILE A 551 13.00 -16.02 23.63
CA ILE A 551 13.77 -14.79 23.88
C ILE A 551 13.00 -13.97 24.92
N TYR A 552 13.67 -13.65 26.03
CA TYR A 552 13.07 -12.91 27.15
C TYR A 552 13.01 -11.41 26.85
N PHE A 553 12.19 -10.69 27.62
CA PHE A 553 12.20 -9.23 27.66
C PHE A 553 12.62 -8.78 29.05
N MET A 554 13.35 -7.67 29.13
CA MET A 554 13.81 -7.03 30.35
C MET A 554 13.32 -5.58 30.35
N ILE A 555 13.04 -5.02 31.52
CA ILE A 555 12.61 -3.62 31.64
C ILE A 555 13.59 -2.90 32.57
N GLY A 556 14.30 -1.90 32.04
CA GLY A 556 15.24 -1.07 32.81
C GLY A 556 16.31 -1.87 33.57
N GLY A 557 16.95 -2.83 32.90
CA GLY A 557 17.95 -3.72 33.49
C GLY A 557 17.44 -4.77 34.48
N GLU A 558 16.19 -4.66 34.95
CA GLU A 558 15.58 -5.60 35.89
C GLU A 558 14.76 -6.68 35.17
N THR A 559 14.75 -7.86 35.76
CA THR A 559 13.92 -8.95 35.27
C THR A 559 12.48 -8.72 35.70
N THR A 560 11.57 -8.45 34.77
CA THR A 560 10.14 -8.41 35.08
C THR A 560 9.63 -9.82 35.39
N GLY A 561 9.68 -10.18 36.68
CA GLY A 561 9.18 -11.45 37.18
C GLY A 561 10.01 -12.69 36.82
N ILE A 562 11.30 -12.56 36.48
CA ILE A 562 12.17 -13.73 36.27
C ILE A 562 12.70 -14.22 37.62
N ASN A 563 12.06 -15.24 38.19
CA ASN A 563 12.74 -16.04 39.22
C ASN A 563 13.90 -16.81 38.57
N GLY A 564 15.13 -16.40 38.86
CA GLY A 564 16.35 -17.11 38.49
C GLY A 564 17.53 -16.24 38.07
N ILE A 565 17.30 -14.97 37.74
CA ILE A 565 18.39 -14.01 37.54
C ILE A 565 18.49 -13.15 38.78
N GLU A 566 19.33 -13.60 39.71
CA GLU A 566 19.86 -12.71 40.73
C GLU A 566 20.83 -11.74 40.02
N THR A 567 20.44 -10.48 39.86
CA THR A 567 21.47 -9.42 39.91
C THR A 567 22.15 -9.61 41.26
N GLY A 568 23.41 -10.05 41.22
CA GLY A 568 24.11 -10.69 42.34
C GLY A 568 23.66 -10.17 43.70
N ALA A 569 23.05 -11.05 44.50
CA ALA A 569 22.64 -10.72 45.85
C ALA A 569 23.83 -10.07 46.58
N THR A 570 23.63 -8.86 47.11
CA THR A 570 24.62 -8.19 47.94
C THR A 570 24.94 -9.08 49.14
N ILE A 571 26.08 -9.76 49.09
CA ILE A 571 26.57 -10.54 50.22
C ILE A 571 27.05 -9.55 51.26
N SER A 572 26.54 -9.67 52.49
CA SER A 572 27.04 -8.89 53.62
C SER A 572 28.56 -9.07 53.73
N ASP A 573 29.31 -7.97 53.76
CA ASP A 573 30.79 -8.01 53.84
C ASP A 573 31.30 -8.82 55.04
N ASN A 574 30.46 -8.94 56.07
CA ASN A 574 30.75 -9.64 57.33
C ASN A 574 30.26 -11.10 57.38
N ALA A 575 29.68 -11.63 56.30
CA ALA A 575 29.19 -13.00 56.27
C ALA A 575 30.36 -14.02 56.39
N PRO A 576 30.22 -15.07 57.22
CA PRO A 576 31.23 -16.12 57.34
C PRO A 576 31.50 -16.82 55.99
N ARG A 577 32.77 -16.96 55.62
CA ARG A 577 33.22 -17.56 54.37
C ARG A 577 33.88 -18.91 54.64
N TYR A 578 33.60 -19.92 53.83
CA TYR A 578 34.18 -21.25 53.94
C TYR A 578 34.84 -21.67 52.63
N ASN A 579 35.98 -22.34 52.66
CA ASN A 579 36.53 -22.98 51.46
C ASN A 579 35.73 -24.27 51.12
N LEU A 580 36.05 -24.90 49.99
CA LEU A 580 35.37 -26.13 49.55
C LEU A 580 35.57 -27.34 50.50
N ASN A 581 36.56 -27.28 51.39
CA ASN A 581 36.81 -28.29 52.41
C ASN A 581 36.05 -28.01 53.73
N GLY A 582 35.19 -26.99 53.76
CA GLY A 582 34.39 -26.61 54.93
C GLY A 582 35.17 -25.84 56.01
N GLN A 583 36.39 -25.39 55.73
CA GLN A 583 37.18 -24.58 56.66
C GLN A 583 36.79 -23.11 56.53
N ARG A 584 36.59 -22.42 57.65
CA ARG A 584 36.32 -20.97 57.65
C ARG A 584 37.56 -20.21 57.17
N VAL A 585 37.38 -19.28 56.24
CA VAL A 585 38.46 -18.47 55.63
C VAL A 585 38.19 -16.98 55.75
N GLY A 586 39.25 -16.18 55.66
CA GLY A 586 39.18 -14.72 55.68
C GLY A 586 38.72 -14.11 54.34
N LYS A 587 38.45 -12.80 54.35
CA LYS A 587 38.06 -12.05 53.15
C LYS A 587 39.18 -11.91 52.10
N ASP A 588 40.40 -12.21 52.51
CA ASP A 588 41.63 -12.15 51.74
C ASP A 588 41.96 -13.48 51.04
N TYR A 589 41.23 -14.55 51.38
CA TYR A 589 41.35 -15.85 50.72
C TYR A 589 41.02 -15.74 49.23
N LYS A 590 41.89 -16.28 48.39
CA LYS A 590 41.76 -16.29 46.93
C LYS A 590 41.26 -17.67 46.48
N GLY A 591 40.16 -17.71 45.74
CA GLY A 591 39.58 -18.96 45.24
C GLY A 591 38.07 -19.07 45.47
N VAL A 592 37.53 -20.28 45.26
CA VAL A 592 36.09 -20.54 45.43
C VAL A 592 35.76 -20.67 46.92
N VAL A 593 34.84 -19.83 47.39
CA VAL A 593 34.33 -19.83 48.76
C VAL A 593 32.82 -20.04 48.79
N ILE A 594 32.31 -20.56 49.89
CA ILE A 594 30.89 -20.67 50.21
C ILE A 594 30.56 -19.58 51.23
N VAL A 595 29.64 -18.68 50.89
CA VAL A 595 29.16 -17.61 51.78
C VAL A 595 27.64 -17.64 51.76
N GLU A 596 27.01 -17.74 52.94
CA GLU A 596 25.55 -17.89 53.08
C GLU A 596 24.96 -19.02 52.22
N GLY A 597 25.71 -20.12 52.08
CA GLY A 597 25.30 -21.29 51.29
C GLY A 597 25.49 -21.14 49.77
N LYS A 598 26.00 -20.00 49.28
CA LYS A 598 26.25 -19.74 47.85
C LYS A 598 27.75 -19.86 47.52
N LYS A 599 28.09 -20.40 46.36
CA LYS A 599 29.49 -20.47 45.86
C LYS A 599 29.87 -19.16 45.17
N ILE A 600 30.97 -18.54 45.58
CA ILE A 600 31.50 -17.29 45.01
C ILE A 600 32.99 -17.45 44.69
N ILE A 601 33.46 -16.84 43.61
CA ILE A 601 34.89 -16.72 43.31
C ILE A 601 35.42 -15.44 43.98
N GLN A 602 36.27 -15.60 44.99
CA GLN A 602 36.93 -14.49 45.67
C GLN A 602 38.26 -14.19 44.97
N LYS A 603 38.28 -13.08 44.25
CA LYS A 603 39.40 -12.62 43.42
C LYS A 603 40.52 -12.01 44.24
#